data_AF-A0A2H0CPK8-F1
#
_entry.id   AF-A0A2H0CPK8-F1
#
_cell.length_a   1.000
_cell.length_b   1.000
_cell.length_c   1.000
_cell.angle_alpha   90.00
_cell.angle_beta   90.00
_cell.angle_gamma   90.00
#
_symmetry.space_group_name_H-M   'P 1'
#
loop_
_entity.id
_entity.type
_entity.pdbx_description
1 polymer ?
#
loop_
_entity_poly.entity_id
_entity_poly.type
_entity_poly.pdbx_seq_one_letter_code
_entity_poly.pdbx_strand_id
1 'polypeptide(L)'
;PETEIAMGKAADEQISQQYGVYQDKELQLYVNGIGQNLVSKLSDKVFPRYYFRIVDSSEINAFALPGGYVYVTLGLMAMVNSEAELAGVLGHEIGHIIFHHGAKQMVRSIGAQILSLGGAIASPQNAGQWLAVSSALSQQILMGYGREAEIESDEHGILNGREAGYSPFGMSEFLKSLRRKEIMSGQSYHSFQATHPDTRDRMVQASLLAERMSNEPESANRYRDRYLNRIRGLKYEGQKHGEDKKRYKPQYIDVYEVKKGDTFQSIAEKELGDKQKDLDISVMNGRKESSQPKPGELLKIVREGKFKKDKFLHIKPDTGRDSGLNSNPK
;
A
#
# COMPACT_ATOMS: atom_id res chain seq x y z
N PRO A 1 14.19 -7.98 -20.47
CA PRO A 1 14.28 -6.63 -19.84
C PRO A 1 13.75 -5.48 -20.72
N GLU A 2 14.26 -5.27 -21.94
CA GLU A 2 13.85 -4.13 -22.78
C GLU A 2 12.36 -4.15 -23.13
N THR A 3 11.84 -5.31 -23.53
CA THR A 3 10.41 -5.53 -23.77
C THR A 3 9.54 -5.20 -22.55
N GLU A 4 9.95 -5.66 -21.36
CA GLU A 4 9.23 -5.39 -20.11
C GLU A 4 9.26 -3.91 -19.73
N ILE A 5 10.36 -3.20 -20.00
CA ILE A 5 10.46 -1.75 -19.81
C ILE A 5 9.49 -1.02 -20.75
N ALA A 6 9.42 -1.41 -22.02
CA ALA A 6 8.51 -0.81 -23.00
C ALA A 6 7.03 -1.06 -22.64
N MET A 7 6.68 -2.29 -22.27
CA MET A 7 5.33 -2.65 -21.78
C MET A 7 4.97 -1.83 -20.54
N GLY A 8 5.88 -1.76 -19.58
CA GLY A 8 5.72 -1.01 -18.34
C GLY A 8 5.45 0.47 -18.57
N LYS A 9 6.23 1.10 -19.47
CA LYS A 9 6.05 2.51 -19.82
C LYS A 9 4.69 2.79 -20.45
N ALA A 10 4.24 1.94 -21.38
CA ALA A 10 2.92 2.10 -22.00
C ALA A 10 1.78 1.91 -20.99
N ALA A 11 1.90 0.92 -20.10
CA ALA A 11 0.93 0.69 -19.03
C ALA A 11 0.93 1.81 -17.97
N ASP A 12 2.09 2.39 -17.64
CA ASP A 12 2.20 3.57 -16.77
C ASP A 12 1.36 4.75 -17.29
N GLU A 13 1.45 5.05 -18.58
CA GLU A 13 0.65 6.13 -19.19
C GLU A 13 -0.86 5.87 -19.04
N GLN A 14 -1.30 4.61 -19.20
CA GLN A 14 -2.70 4.23 -19.03
C GLN A 14 -3.16 4.32 -17.57
N ILE A 15 -2.38 3.79 -16.63
CA ILE A 15 -2.67 3.84 -15.19
C ILE A 15 -2.73 5.30 -14.69
N SER A 16 -1.80 6.14 -15.14
CA SER A 16 -1.76 7.56 -14.81
C SER A 16 -2.98 8.32 -15.33
N GLN A 17 -3.49 7.96 -16.51
CA GLN A 17 -4.74 8.51 -17.06
C GLN A 17 -5.98 8.00 -16.33
N GLN A 18 -6.01 6.71 -15.96
CA GLN A 18 -7.16 6.07 -15.34
C GLN A 18 -7.36 6.52 -13.89
N TYR A 19 -6.30 6.50 -13.08
CA TYR A 19 -6.40 6.77 -11.64
C TYR A 19 -5.97 8.18 -11.25
N GLY A 20 -5.18 8.85 -12.08
CA GLY A 20 -4.56 10.13 -11.75
C GLY A 20 -3.44 10.01 -10.71
N VAL A 21 -2.37 10.77 -10.89
CA VAL A 21 -1.28 10.84 -9.90
C VAL A 21 -1.68 11.79 -8.77
N TYR A 22 -1.56 11.37 -7.52
CA TYR A 22 -1.84 12.22 -6.38
C TYR A 22 -0.84 13.38 -6.28
N GLN A 23 -1.34 14.60 -6.09
CA GLN A 23 -0.57 15.84 -6.28
C GLN A 23 0.16 16.35 -5.02
N ASP A 24 0.30 15.51 -3.98
CA ASP A 24 1.11 15.83 -2.80
C ASP A 24 2.57 15.40 -2.99
N LYS A 25 3.44 16.36 -3.30
CA LYS A 25 4.86 16.11 -3.56
C LYS A 25 5.60 15.54 -2.36
N GLU A 26 5.30 16.00 -1.14
CA GLU A 26 5.96 15.53 0.07
C GLU A 26 5.62 14.07 0.34
N LEU A 27 4.35 13.71 0.17
CA LEU A 27 3.90 12.34 0.36
C LEU A 27 4.44 11.40 -0.73
N GLN A 28 4.50 11.87 -1.99
CA GLN A 28 5.13 11.13 -3.09
C GLN A 28 6.62 10.85 -2.80
N LEU A 29 7.37 11.87 -2.36
CA LEU A 29 8.78 11.72 -1.99
C LEU A 29 8.96 10.76 -0.81
N TYR A 30 8.06 10.80 0.18
CA TYR A 30 8.10 9.89 1.32
C TYR A 30 7.90 8.43 0.91
N VAL A 31 6.86 8.12 0.12
CA VAL A 31 6.61 6.76 -0.38
C VAL A 31 7.76 6.30 -1.29
N ASN A 32 8.26 7.18 -2.16
CA ASN A 32 9.44 6.88 -2.97
C ASN A 32 10.67 6.63 -2.10
N GLY A 33 10.89 7.38 -1.03
CA GLY A 33 12.01 7.15 -0.10
C GLY A 33 12.01 5.75 0.50
N ILE A 34 10.84 5.27 0.95
CA ILE A 34 10.67 3.90 1.46
C ILE A 34 10.97 2.88 0.36
N GLY A 35 10.36 3.05 -0.82
CA GLY A 35 10.56 2.15 -1.95
C GLY A 35 12.02 2.09 -2.42
N GLN A 36 12.71 3.23 -2.49
CA GLN A 36 14.13 3.27 -2.85
C GLN A 36 15.02 2.64 -1.76
N ASN A 37 14.67 2.79 -0.47
CA ASN A 37 15.38 2.09 0.61
C ASN A 37 15.27 0.57 0.43
N LEU A 38 14.07 0.04 0.15
CA LEU A 38 13.85 -1.37 -0.16
C LEU A 38 14.68 -1.84 -1.36
N VAL A 39 14.63 -1.08 -2.47
CA VAL A 39 15.40 -1.38 -3.70
C VAL A 39 16.91 -1.35 -3.45
N SER A 40 17.39 -0.50 -2.52
CA SER A 40 18.81 -0.42 -2.17
C SER A 40 19.36 -1.71 -1.55
N LYS A 41 18.48 -2.57 -1.01
CA LYS A 41 18.81 -3.84 -0.35
C LYS A 41 18.68 -5.06 -1.26
N LEU A 42 18.23 -4.87 -2.49
CA LEU A 42 18.12 -5.97 -3.46
C LEU A 42 19.52 -6.38 -3.93
N SER A 43 19.81 -7.67 -3.89
CA SER A 43 21.04 -8.23 -4.46
C SER A 43 21.05 -8.09 -5.98
N ASP A 44 19.91 -8.41 -6.61
CA ASP A 44 19.75 -8.45 -8.06
C ASP A 44 18.59 -7.57 -8.50
N LYS A 45 18.93 -6.41 -9.08
CA LYS A 45 17.95 -5.49 -9.65
C LYS A 45 17.60 -5.94 -11.07
N VAL A 46 16.37 -6.42 -11.25
CA VAL A 46 15.86 -6.83 -12.57
C VAL A 46 15.78 -5.64 -13.55
N PHE A 47 15.54 -4.44 -13.02
CA PHE A 47 15.45 -3.20 -13.80
C PHE A 47 16.42 -2.13 -13.29
N PRO A 48 16.91 -1.24 -14.17
CA PRO A 48 17.85 -0.19 -13.78
C PRO A 48 17.21 0.90 -12.91
N ARG A 49 15.88 1.03 -12.93
CA ARG A 49 15.12 2.05 -12.21
C ARG A 49 13.83 1.46 -11.68
N TYR A 50 13.42 1.96 -10.52
CA TYR A 50 12.14 1.66 -9.88
C TYR A 50 11.42 2.97 -9.56
N TYR A 51 10.11 3.00 -9.74
CA TYR A 51 9.26 4.17 -9.59
C TYR A 51 8.13 3.83 -8.62
N PHE A 52 7.97 4.63 -7.58
CA PHE A 52 6.90 4.45 -6.60
C PHE A 52 5.97 5.66 -6.67
N ARG A 53 4.67 5.42 -6.87
CA ARG A 53 3.70 6.51 -7.05
C ARG A 53 2.42 6.26 -6.28
N ILE A 54 1.90 7.33 -5.71
CA ILE A 54 0.56 7.37 -5.13
C ILE A 54 -0.43 7.79 -6.21
N VAL A 55 -1.51 7.03 -6.36
CA VAL A 55 -2.61 7.32 -7.30
C VAL A 55 -3.88 7.75 -6.57
N ASP A 56 -4.67 8.64 -7.19
CA ASP A 56 -5.89 9.22 -6.61
C ASP A 56 -7.09 8.25 -6.69
N SER A 57 -6.96 7.13 -5.99
CA SER A 57 -8.01 6.12 -5.84
C SER A 57 -8.32 5.87 -4.37
N SER A 58 -9.60 5.83 -4.03
CA SER A 58 -10.06 5.50 -2.68
C SER A 58 -10.19 4.00 -2.42
N GLU A 59 -10.03 3.17 -3.46
CA GLU A 59 -9.91 1.73 -3.30
C GLU A 59 -8.68 1.38 -2.47
N ILE A 60 -8.74 0.32 -1.68
CA ILE A 60 -7.55 -0.22 -1.01
C ILE A 60 -6.84 -1.09 -2.04
N ASN A 61 -5.70 -0.64 -2.57
CA ASN A 61 -4.91 -1.43 -3.51
C ASN A 61 -3.43 -0.99 -3.58
N ALA A 62 -2.57 -1.92 -3.98
CA ALA A 62 -1.24 -1.69 -4.50
C ALA A 62 -1.03 -2.63 -5.69
N PHE A 63 -0.17 -2.24 -6.63
CA PHE A 63 0.18 -3.12 -7.73
C PHE A 63 1.49 -2.71 -8.38
N ALA A 64 2.20 -3.69 -8.92
CA ALA A 64 3.40 -3.49 -9.73
C ALA A 64 3.16 -3.74 -11.22
N LEU A 65 3.82 -2.95 -12.06
CA LEU A 65 3.95 -3.19 -13.49
C LEU A 65 5.41 -3.59 -13.83
N PRO A 66 5.63 -4.36 -14.91
CA PRO A 66 6.96 -4.56 -15.47
C PRO A 66 7.70 -3.25 -15.71
N GLY A 67 9.04 -3.27 -15.72
CA GLY A 67 9.83 -2.05 -15.88
C GLY A 67 10.06 -1.25 -14.59
N GLY A 68 9.64 -1.78 -13.43
CA GLY A 68 9.96 -1.24 -12.11
C GLY A 68 8.93 -0.26 -11.55
N TYR A 69 7.69 -0.23 -12.06
CA TYR A 69 6.66 0.69 -11.57
C TYR A 69 5.85 0.04 -10.46
N VAL A 70 5.68 0.73 -9.34
CA VAL A 70 4.88 0.32 -8.18
C VAL A 70 3.92 1.44 -7.83
N TYR A 71 2.64 1.10 -7.67
CA TYR A 71 1.58 2.03 -7.34
C TYR A 71 0.95 1.68 -6.01
N VAL A 72 0.58 2.71 -5.25
CA VAL A 72 -0.22 2.61 -4.04
C VAL A 72 -1.39 3.58 -4.11
N THR A 73 -2.57 3.17 -3.69
CA THR A 73 -3.76 4.03 -3.71
C THR A 73 -3.89 4.85 -2.42
N LEU A 74 -4.67 5.93 -2.44
CA LEU A 74 -5.02 6.67 -1.21
C LEU A 74 -5.78 5.78 -0.21
N GLY A 75 -6.62 4.86 -0.70
CA GLY A 75 -7.32 3.91 0.16
C GLY A 75 -6.37 2.99 0.93
N LEU A 76 -5.30 2.51 0.29
CA LEU A 76 -4.25 1.74 0.96
C LEU A 76 -3.47 2.59 1.98
N MET A 77 -3.08 3.81 1.59
CA MET A 77 -2.38 4.73 2.48
C MET A 77 -3.23 5.07 3.72
N ALA A 78 -4.56 5.20 3.56
CA ALA A 78 -5.46 5.38 4.70
C ALA A 78 -5.60 4.10 5.56
N MET A 79 -5.41 2.92 4.96
CA MET A 79 -5.56 1.62 5.64
C MET A 79 -4.34 1.26 6.49
N VAL A 80 -3.14 1.42 5.94
CA VAL A 80 -1.87 1.08 6.60
C VAL A 80 -1.68 1.85 7.90
N ASN A 81 -1.08 1.20 8.90
CA ASN A 81 -0.94 1.70 10.26
C ASN A 81 0.50 2.01 10.67
N SER A 82 1.50 1.71 9.86
CA SER A 82 2.90 2.00 10.17
C SER A 82 3.76 2.03 8.91
N GLU A 83 4.96 2.61 9.00
CA GLU A 83 5.88 2.57 7.86
C GLU A 83 6.33 1.15 7.54
N ALA A 84 6.49 0.29 8.56
CA ALA A 84 6.83 -1.11 8.36
C ALA A 84 5.72 -1.88 7.61
N GLU A 85 4.45 -1.59 7.87
CA GLU A 85 3.35 -2.14 7.09
C GLU A 85 3.39 -1.67 5.63
N LEU A 86 3.62 -0.37 5.38
CA LEU A 86 3.77 0.15 4.01
C LEU A 86 4.98 -0.48 3.32
N ALA A 87 6.11 -0.60 4.01
CA ALA A 87 7.33 -1.21 3.49
C ALA A 87 7.11 -2.70 3.17
N GLY A 88 6.35 -3.42 4.00
CA GLY A 88 5.94 -4.80 3.70
C GLY A 88 5.15 -4.89 2.40
N VAL A 89 4.15 -4.03 2.20
CA VAL A 89 3.33 -4.01 0.97
C VAL A 89 4.18 -3.63 -0.24
N LEU A 90 5.01 -2.59 -0.14
CA LEU A 90 5.90 -2.20 -1.24
C LEU A 90 6.94 -3.30 -1.56
N GLY A 91 7.46 -3.97 -0.54
CA GLY A 91 8.35 -5.12 -0.71
C GLY A 91 7.67 -6.29 -1.40
N HIS A 92 6.40 -6.54 -1.10
CA HIS A 92 5.59 -7.54 -1.81
C HIS A 92 5.41 -7.18 -3.29
N GLU A 93 5.09 -5.91 -3.60
CA GLU A 93 5.02 -5.45 -5.00
C GLU A 93 6.36 -5.56 -5.73
N ILE A 94 7.47 -5.26 -5.05
CA ILE A 94 8.83 -5.49 -5.58
C ILE A 94 9.04 -6.99 -5.85
N GLY A 95 8.56 -7.88 -4.97
CA GLY A 95 8.57 -9.33 -5.17
C GLY A 95 7.93 -9.75 -6.49
N HIS A 96 6.74 -9.22 -6.81
CA HIS A 96 6.09 -9.50 -8.11
C HIS A 96 6.94 -9.09 -9.31
N ILE A 97 7.71 -8.00 -9.19
CA ILE A 97 8.64 -7.54 -10.22
C ILE A 97 9.84 -8.48 -10.32
N ILE A 98 10.48 -8.80 -9.19
CA ILE A 98 11.68 -9.63 -9.12
C ILE A 98 11.43 -11.04 -9.66
N PHE A 99 10.28 -11.61 -9.33
CA PHE A 99 9.90 -12.96 -9.78
C PHE A 99 9.17 -12.97 -11.12
N HIS A 100 9.08 -11.82 -11.81
CA HIS A 100 8.41 -11.68 -13.11
C HIS A 100 6.97 -12.22 -13.12
N HIS A 101 6.23 -12.06 -12.01
CA HIS A 101 4.88 -12.61 -11.87
C HIS A 101 3.92 -12.07 -12.94
N GLY A 102 3.96 -10.78 -13.24
CA GLY A 102 3.17 -10.16 -14.31
C GLY A 102 3.45 -10.78 -15.68
N ALA A 103 4.73 -10.91 -16.05
CA ALA A 103 5.11 -11.50 -17.33
C ALA A 103 4.74 -12.99 -17.41
N LYS A 104 5.01 -13.77 -16.36
CA LYS A 104 4.62 -15.19 -16.27
C LYS A 104 3.11 -15.36 -16.41
N GLN A 105 2.32 -14.51 -15.75
CA GLN A 105 0.86 -14.57 -15.83
C GLN A 105 0.34 -14.19 -17.22
N MET A 106 0.90 -13.16 -17.83
CA MET A 106 0.54 -12.73 -19.17
C MET A 106 0.81 -13.84 -20.21
N VAL A 107 1.96 -14.52 -20.11
CA VAL A 107 2.28 -15.68 -20.96
C VAL A 107 1.28 -16.82 -20.75
N ARG A 108 0.81 -17.05 -19.52
CA ARG A 108 -0.22 -18.06 -19.23
C ARG A 108 -1.60 -17.67 -19.79
N SER A 109 -2.01 -16.42 -19.70
CA SER A 109 -3.35 -15.98 -20.10
C SER A 109 -3.51 -15.79 -21.62
N ILE A 110 -2.47 -15.31 -22.29
CA ILE A 110 -2.47 -15.04 -23.74
C ILE A 110 -1.87 -16.22 -24.52
N GLY A 111 -1.26 -17.20 -23.84
CA GLY A 111 -0.70 -18.41 -24.43
C GLY A 111 0.35 -18.13 -25.52
N ALA A 112 0.42 -19.00 -26.52
CA ALA A 112 1.34 -18.86 -27.66
C ALA A 112 1.02 -17.64 -28.58
N GLN A 113 -0.07 -16.89 -28.37
CA GLN A 113 -0.33 -15.67 -29.15
C GLN A 113 0.73 -14.59 -28.87
N ILE A 114 1.36 -14.60 -27.67
CA ILE A 114 2.55 -13.78 -27.39
C ILE A 114 3.74 -14.16 -28.29
N LEU A 115 3.91 -15.45 -28.65
CA LEU A 115 4.97 -15.87 -29.57
C LEU A 115 4.70 -15.36 -31.00
N SER A 116 3.44 -15.29 -31.43
CA SER A 116 3.08 -14.65 -32.71
C SER A 116 3.26 -13.12 -32.70
N LEU A 117 3.16 -12.50 -31.52
CA LEU A 117 3.51 -11.08 -31.31
C LEU A 117 5.02 -10.88 -31.14
N GLY A 118 5.82 -11.93 -30.92
CA GLY A 118 7.27 -11.84 -30.72
C GLY A 118 8.02 -11.17 -31.88
N GLY A 119 7.52 -11.31 -33.11
CA GLY A 119 8.04 -10.57 -34.28
C GLY A 119 7.66 -9.09 -34.31
N ALA A 120 6.56 -8.70 -33.66
CA ALA A 120 6.07 -7.32 -33.57
C ALA A 120 6.57 -6.57 -32.32
N ILE A 121 6.81 -7.30 -31.22
CA ILE A 121 7.38 -6.79 -29.97
C ILE A 121 8.85 -6.40 -30.15
N ALA A 122 9.55 -6.97 -31.15
CA ALA A 122 10.89 -6.57 -31.54
C ALA A 122 10.95 -5.20 -32.27
N SER A 123 9.80 -4.66 -32.71
CA SER A 123 9.70 -3.39 -33.42
C SER A 123 8.84 -2.38 -32.63
N PRO A 124 9.44 -1.32 -32.08
CA PRO A 124 8.71 -0.19 -31.47
C PRO A 124 7.80 0.57 -32.45
N GLN A 125 7.82 0.26 -33.75
CA GLN A 125 7.09 1.01 -34.77
C GLN A 125 5.59 0.66 -34.85
N ASN A 126 5.14 -0.43 -34.23
CA ASN A 126 3.73 -0.86 -34.25
C ASN A 126 2.94 -0.40 -33.02
N ALA A 127 2.71 0.91 -32.89
CA ALA A 127 2.06 1.53 -31.74
C ALA A 127 0.69 0.92 -31.37
N GLY A 128 -0.13 0.55 -32.36
CA GLY A 128 -1.46 -0.03 -32.12
C GLY A 128 -1.43 -1.41 -31.45
N GLN A 129 -0.45 -2.26 -31.79
CA GLN A 129 -0.29 -3.58 -31.16
C GLN A 129 0.30 -3.46 -29.75
N TRP A 130 1.20 -2.51 -29.53
CA TRP A 130 1.74 -2.20 -28.20
C TRP A 130 0.67 -1.73 -27.21
N LEU A 131 -0.27 -0.89 -27.66
CA LEU A 131 -1.41 -0.47 -26.84
C LEU A 131 -2.32 -1.65 -26.44
N ALA A 132 -2.54 -2.62 -27.33
CA ALA A 132 -3.34 -3.81 -27.00
C ALA A 132 -2.64 -4.68 -25.94
N VAL A 133 -1.33 -4.88 -26.08
CA VAL A 133 -0.49 -5.63 -25.15
C VAL A 133 -0.44 -4.94 -23.77
N SER A 134 -0.24 -3.62 -23.72
CA SER A 134 -0.22 -2.87 -22.45
C SER A 134 -1.58 -2.86 -21.75
N SER A 135 -2.67 -2.76 -22.51
CA SER A 135 -4.03 -2.80 -21.97
C SER A 135 -4.35 -4.17 -21.38
N ALA A 136 -4.00 -5.24 -22.09
CA ALA A 136 -4.18 -6.61 -21.60
C ALA A 136 -3.34 -6.87 -20.34
N LEU A 137 -2.10 -6.39 -20.31
CA LEU A 137 -1.24 -6.48 -19.13
C LEU A 137 -1.83 -5.73 -17.93
N SER A 138 -2.29 -4.49 -18.14
CA SER A 138 -2.91 -3.69 -17.07
C SER A 138 -4.16 -4.37 -16.52
N GLN A 139 -5.01 -4.93 -17.39
CA GLN A 139 -6.17 -5.71 -16.96
C GLN A 139 -5.77 -6.99 -16.21
N GLN A 140 -4.72 -7.68 -16.65
CA GLN A 140 -4.27 -8.93 -16.02
C GLN A 140 -3.74 -8.73 -14.61
N ILE A 141 -2.96 -7.66 -14.39
CA ILE A 141 -2.44 -7.31 -13.06
C ILE A 141 -3.60 -7.00 -12.11
N LEU A 142 -4.69 -6.40 -12.63
CA LEU A 142 -5.93 -6.17 -11.88
C LEU A 142 -6.75 -7.45 -11.60
N MET A 143 -6.48 -8.56 -12.30
CA MET A 143 -7.11 -9.86 -12.04
C MET A 143 -6.39 -10.69 -10.97
N GLY A 144 -5.18 -10.28 -10.59
CA GLY A 144 -4.42 -10.84 -9.47
C GLY A 144 -3.64 -12.11 -9.73
N TYR A 145 -2.73 -12.46 -8.82
CA TYR A 145 -1.79 -13.57 -9.00
C TYR A 145 -2.23 -14.87 -8.33
N GLY A 146 -1.59 -15.97 -8.74
CA GLY A 146 -1.79 -17.28 -8.12
C GLY A 146 -1.21 -17.34 -6.69
N ARG A 147 -1.74 -18.25 -5.87
CA ARG A 147 -1.37 -18.39 -4.45
C ARG A 147 0.14 -18.51 -4.21
N GLU A 148 0.84 -19.27 -5.03
CA GLU A 148 2.29 -19.47 -4.89
C GLU A 148 3.05 -18.16 -5.10
N ALA A 149 2.63 -17.34 -6.07
CA ALA A 149 3.22 -16.04 -6.35
C ALA A 149 2.98 -15.04 -5.22
N GLU A 150 1.81 -15.09 -4.58
CA GLU A 150 1.49 -14.26 -3.41
C GLU A 150 2.37 -14.64 -2.21
N ILE A 151 2.56 -15.93 -1.94
CA ILE A 151 3.43 -16.40 -0.83
C ILE A 151 4.88 -16.00 -1.10
N GLU A 152 5.40 -16.23 -2.31
CA GLU A 152 6.76 -15.85 -2.68
C GLU A 152 7.00 -14.34 -2.53
N SER A 153 6.00 -13.53 -2.89
CA SER A 153 6.06 -12.07 -2.77
C SER A 153 5.93 -11.61 -1.31
N ASP A 154 5.11 -12.26 -0.48
CA ASP A 154 5.05 -12.01 0.97
C ASP A 154 6.38 -12.28 1.66
N GLU A 155 6.98 -13.45 1.39
CA GLU A 155 8.28 -13.82 1.95
C GLU A 155 9.35 -12.81 1.54
N HIS A 156 9.38 -12.43 0.25
CA HIS A 156 10.28 -11.39 -0.23
C HIS A 156 10.06 -10.05 0.47
N GLY A 157 8.81 -9.60 0.60
CA GLY A 157 8.49 -8.32 1.24
C GLY A 157 8.93 -8.27 2.70
N ILE A 158 8.79 -9.37 3.44
CA ILE A 158 9.24 -9.49 4.84
C ILE A 158 10.77 -9.47 4.92
N LEU A 159 11.45 -10.26 4.08
CA LEU A 159 12.91 -10.33 4.03
C LEU A 159 13.53 -8.98 3.65
N ASN A 160 13.03 -8.38 2.58
CA ASN A 160 13.51 -7.12 2.05
C ASN A 160 13.22 -5.95 3.01
N GLY A 161 12.03 -5.92 3.62
CA GLY A 161 11.67 -4.95 4.65
C GLY A 161 12.60 -5.01 5.86
N ARG A 162 12.89 -6.21 6.36
CA ARG A 162 13.84 -6.38 7.48
C ARG A 162 15.24 -5.87 7.14
N GLU A 163 15.76 -6.22 5.96
CA GLU A 163 17.08 -5.77 5.52
C GLU A 163 17.14 -4.25 5.34
N ALA A 164 16.00 -3.63 5.01
CA ALA A 164 15.83 -2.18 4.96
C ALA A 164 15.62 -1.52 6.34
N GLY A 165 15.63 -2.30 7.43
CA GLY A 165 15.53 -1.81 8.80
C GLY A 165 14.11 -1.67 9.33
N TYR A 166 13.12 -2.27 8.66
CA TYR A 166 11.71 -2.28 9.08
C TYR A 166 11.36 -3.52 9.91
N SER A 167 10.32 -3.41 10.74
CA SER A 167 9.76 -4.57 11.45
C SER A 167 9.31 -5.66 10.46
N PRO A 168 9.73 -6.94 10.64
CA PRO A 168 9.27 -8.02 9.78
C PRO A 168 7.78 -8.34 9.97
N PHE A 169 7.15 -7.83 11.05
CA PHE A 169 5.74 -8.04 11.32
C PHE A 169 4.82 -7.22 10.43
N GLY A 170 5.33 -6.18 9.75
CA GLY A 170 4.51 -5.21 8.99
C GLY A 170 3.54 -5.86 7.99
N MET A 171 4.00 -6.81 7.17
CA MET A 171 3.12 -7.51 6.23
C MET A 171 2.00 -8.28 6.96
N SER A 172 2.35 -9.03 8.00
CA SER A 172 1.36 -9.80 8.77
C SER A 172 0.30 -8.91 9.43
N GLU A 173 0.70 -7.72 9.89
CA GLU A 173 -0.18 -6.76 10.54
C GLU A 173 -1.11 -6.04 9.55
N PHE A 174 -0.60 -5.74 8.37
CA PHE A 174 -1.40 -5.23 7.27
C PHE A 174 -2.49 -6.25 6.87
N LEU A 175 -2.12 -7.51 6.64
CA LEU A 175 -3.07 -8.58 6.29
C LEU A 175 -4.12 -8.79 7.41
N LYS A 176 -3.71 -8.77 8.68
CA LYS A 176 -4.63 -8.81 9.84
C LYS A 176 -5.61 -7.63 9.84
N SER A 177 -5.13 -6.43 9.51
CA SER A 177 -5.95 -5.22 9.46
C SER A 177 -6.94 -5.28 8.31
N LEU A 178 -6.51 -5.72 7.12
CA LEU A 178 -7.37 -5.92 5.96
C LEU A 178 -8.49 -6.91 6.24
N ARG A 179 -8.14 -8.09 6.79
CA ARG A 179 -9.11 -9.13 7.15
C ARG A 179 -10.13 -8.64 8.16
N ARG A 180 -9.70 -7.84 9.15
CA ARG A 180 -10.62 -7.25 10.12
C ARG A 180 -11.61 -6.30 9.45
N LYS A 181 -11.11 -5.44 8.56
CA LYS A 181 -11.96 -4.48 7.85
C LYS A 181 -13.01 -5.19 7.00
N GLU A 182 -12.63 -6.26 6.31
CA GLU A 182 -13.55 -7.10 5.52
C GLU A 182 -14.68 -7.72 6.37
N ILE A 183 -14.33 -8.32 7.52
CA ILE A 183 -15.32 -8.93 8.42
C ILE A 183 -16.36 -7.90 8.87
N MET A 184 -15.92 -6.66 9.09
CA MET A 184 -16.73 -5.64 9.73
C MET A 184 -17.56 -4.79 8.76
N SER A 185 -17.07 -4.58 7.54
CA SER A 185 -17.88 -3.94 6.49
C SER A 185 -18.97 -4.86 5.96
N GLY A 186 -18.89 -6.18 6.21
CA GLY A 186 -19.74 -7.17 5.56
C GLY A 186 -19.57 -7.22 4.04
N GLN A 187 -18.54 -6.55 3.53
CA GLN A 187 -18.23 -6.34 2.12
C GLN A 187 -16.82 -6.85 1.89
N SER A 188 -16.65 -7.77 0.94
CA SER A 188 -15.32 -8.12 0.47
C SER A 188 -14.68 -6.86 -0.13
N TYR A 189 -13.46 -6.52 0.28
CA TYR A 189 -12.70 -5.45 -0.35
C TYR A 189 -12.17 -5.97 -1.68
N HIS A 190 -13.08 -6.00 -2.65
CA HIS A 190 -12.89 -6.66 -3.94
C HIS A 190 -11.65 -6.19 -4.69
N SER A 191 -11.22 -4.93 -4.57
CA SER A 191 -10.06 -4.43 -5.33
C SER A 191 -8.74 -5.12 -4.91
N PHE A 192 -8.34 -5.03 -3.63
CA PHE A 192 -7.13 -5.72 -3.15
C PHE A 192 -7.28 -7.24 -3.20
N GLN A 193 -8.42 -7.81 -2.82
CA GLN A 193 -8.60 -9.27 -2.82
C GLN A 193 -8.72 -9.87 -4.23
N ALA A 194 -9.20 -9.10 -5.22
CA ALA A 194 -9.17 -9.53 -6.61
C ALA A 194 -7.73 -9.56 -7.13
N THR A 195 -6.89 -8.59 -6.76
CA THR A 195 -5.49 -8.57 -7.17
C THR A 195 -4.61 -9.51 -6.34
N HIS A 196 -5.00 -9.76 -5.09
CA HIS A 196 -4.23 -10.54 -4.11
C HIS A 196 -5.19 -11.44 -3.31
N PRO A 197 -5.59 -12.61 -3.84
CA PRO A 197 -6.58 -13.48 -3.21
C PRO A 197 -6.23 -13.92 -1.77
N ASP A 198 -7.30 -14.05 -0.98
CA ASP A 198 -7.35 -14.06 0.49
C ASP A 198 -6.57 -15.21 1.16
N THR A 199 -6.25 -15.17 2.47
CA THR A 199 -5.36 -14.30 3.27
C THR A 199 -5.01 -15.04 4.56
N ARG A 200 -5.84 -15.99 5.03
CA ARG A 200 -5.57 -16.72 6.29
C ARG A 200 -4.22 -17.43 6.28
N ASP A 201 -3.95 -18.22 5.25
CA ASP A 201 -2.71 -18.97 5.17
C ASP A 201 -1.50 -18.04 4.99
N ARG A 202 -1.63 -17.02 4.15
CA ARG A 202 -0.62 -15.96 3.98
C ARG A 202 -0.32 -15.23 5.29
N MET A 203 -1.35 -14.82 6.03
CA MET A 203 -1.23 -14.16 7.32
C MET A 203 -0.51 -15.05 8.35
N VAL A 204 -0.81 -16.36 8.37
CA VAL A 204 -0.14 -17.32 9.24
C VAL A 204 1.33 -17.48 8.82
N GLN A 205 1.62 -17.71 7.54
CA GLN A 205 3.00 -17.85 7.05
C GLN A 205 3.83 -16.58 7.29
N ALA A 206 3.27 -15.40 6.98
CA ALA A 206 3.89 -14.11 7.23
C ALA A 206 4.20 -13.89 8.71
N SER A 207 3.26 -14.27 9.61
CA SER A 207 3.49 -14.17 11.06
C SER A 207 4.61 -15.12 11.51
N LEU A 208 4.57 -16.38 11.08
CA LEU A 208 5.58 -17.38 11.43
C LEU A 208 6.97 -17.01 10.90
N LEU A 209 7.06 -16.46 9.69
CA LEU A 209 8.32 -15.98 9.14
C LEU A 209 8.84 -14.79 9.96
N ALA A 210 7.98 -13.81 10.26
CA ALA A 210 8.37 -12.66 11.07
C ALA A 210 8.89 -13.05 12.46
N GLU A 211 8.22 -14.00 13.12
CA GLU A 211 8.64 -14.55 14.43
C GLU A 211 10.02 -15.21 14.36
N ARG A 212 10.33 -15.97 13.30
CA ARG A 212 11.66 -16.57 13.12
C ARG A 212 12.76 -15.55 12.85
N MET A 213 12.38 -14.40 12.31
CA MET A 213 13.31 -13.37 11.87
C MET A 213 13.63 -12.32 12.95
N SER A 214 12.83 -12.21 14.00
CA SER A 214 13.01 -11.19 15.02
C SER A 214 13.01 -11.78 16.42
N ASN A 215 14.09 -11.53 17.15
CA ASN A 215 14.12 -11.65 18.61
C ASN A 215 13.73 -10.32 19.30
N GLU A 216 13.50 -9.26 18.52
CA GLU A 216 13.05 -7.96 19.01
C GLU A 216 11.53 -7.97 19.23
N PRO A 217 10.99 -7.14 20.14
CA PRO A 217 9.56 -6.97 20.32
C PRO A 217 8.86 -6.64 18.99
N GLU A 218 7.63 -7.12 18.78
CA GLU A 218 6.84 -6.83 17.57
C GLU A 218 6.71 -5.32 17.27
N SER A 219 6.76 -4.48 18.32
CA SER A 219 6.67 -3.02 18.20
C SER A 219 7.95 -2.34 17.71
N ALA A 220 9.10 -3.02 17.68
CA ALA A 220 10.37 -2.43 17.27
C ALA A 220 10.37 -2.06 15.78
N ASN A 221 10.97 -0.92 15.43
CA ASN A 221 11.16 -0.46 14.04
C ASN A 221 9.88 -0.44 13.17
N ARG A 222 8.72 -0.18 13.79
CA ARG A 222 7.46 0.02 13.06
C ARG A 222 7.36 1.41 12.43
N TYR A 223 7.93 2.42 13.09
CA TYR A 223 7.84 3.82 12.69
C TYR A 223 6.40 4.29 12.51
N ARG A 224 5.52 3.91 13.46
CA ARG A 224 4.08 4.17 13.37
C ARG A 224 3.79 5.66 13.44
N ASP A 225 4.37 6.34 14.42
CA ASP A 225 4.13 7.77 14.64
C ASP A 225 4.68 8.62 13.50
N ARG A 226 5.83 8.23 12.95
CA ARG A 226 6.42 8.82 11.74
C ARG A 226 5.45 8.72 10.55
N TYR A 227 4.88 7.53 10.34
CA TYR A 227 3.89 7.30 9.27
C TYR A 227 2.62 8.13 9.47
N LEU A 228 2.02 8.08 10.66
CA LEU A 228 0.78 8.82 10.97
C LEU A 228 0.93 10.33 10.74
N ASN A 229 2.09 10.89 11.08
CA ASN A 229 2.38 12.29 10.81
C ASN A 229 2.42 12.62 9.30
N ARG A 230 2.95 11.70 8.48
CA ARG A 230 3.06 11.89 7.02
C ARG A 230 1.72 11.85 6.31
N ILE A 231 0.80 11.00 6.76
CA ILE A 231 -0.54 10.86 6.14
C ILE A 231 -1.58 11.82 6.72
N ARG A 232 -1.19 12.71 7.63
CA ARG A 232 -2.12 13.68 8.20
C ARG A 232 -2.51 14.71 7.13
N GLY A 233 -3.80 14.84 6.88
CA GLY A 233 -4.36 15.61 5.78
C GLY A 233 -4.57 14.81 4.49
N LEU A 234 -4.26 13.51 4.49
CA LEU A 234 -4.50 12.63 3.34
C LEU A 234 -5.99 12.68 2.97
N LYS A 235 -6.27 12.92 1.69
CA LYS A 235 -7.62 12.86 1.14
C LYS A 235 -8.22 11.47 1.42
N TYR A 236 -9.43 11.46 1.97
CA TYR A 236 -10.18 10.24 2.26
C TYR A 236 -11.55 10.34 1.60
N GLU A 237 -11.96 9.33 0.84
CA GLU A 237 -13.27 9.32 0.20
C GLU A 237 -14.11 8.09 0.55
N GLY A 238 -13.55 7.15 1.32
CA GLY A 238 -14.16 5.83 1.52
C GLY A 238 -14.43 5.09 0.20
N GLN A 239 -15.35 4.13 0.20
CA GLN A 239 -15.88 3.56 -1.04
C GLN A 239 -17.01 4.45 -1.55
N LYS A 240 -16.89 4.97 -2.78
CA LYS A 240 -17.95 5.77 -3.42
C LYS A 240 -19.07 4.83 -3.89
N HIS A 241 -20.23 4.84 -3.22
CA HIS A 241 -21.43 4.21 -3.78
C HIS A 241 -22.08 5.14 -4.82
N GLY A 242 -22.60 4.55 -5.90
CA GLY A 242 -23.17 5.29 -7.04
C GLY A 242 -24.32 6.25 -6.69
N GLU A 243 -24.97 6.04 -5.54
CA GLU A 243 -26.10 6.85 -5.05
C GLU A 243 -25.66 8.06 -4.18
N ASP A 244 -24.41 8.11 -3.70
CA ASP A 244 -23.92 9.14 -2.76
C ASP A 244 -23.61 10.52 -3.39
N LYS A 245 -23.85 10.67 -4.70
CA LYS A 245 -23.46 11.86 -5.46
C LYS A 245 -24.11 13.17 -4.97
N LYS A 246 -25.21 13.12 -4.20
CA LYS A 246 -25.96 14.32 -3.81
C LYS A 246 -25.48 15.01 -2.53
N ARG A 247 -24.60 14.42 -1.71
CA ARG A 247 -24.09 15.03 -0.46
C ARG A 247 -22.65 14.68 -0.10
N TYR A 248 -21.77 14.49 -1.07
CA TYR A 248 -20.36 14.21 -0.77
C TYR A 248 -19.68 15.45 -0.15
N LYS A 249 -19.39 15.38 1.15
CA LYS A 249 -18.48 16.32 1.81
C LYS A 249 -17.06 15.78 1.70
N PRO A 250 -16.08 16.58 1.26
CA PRO A 250 -14.68 16.16 1.28
C PRO A 250 -14.30 15.67 2.68
N GLN A 251 -13.53 14.58 2.76
CA GLN A 251 -13.00 14.07 4.01
C GLN A 251 -11.48 13.92 3.93
N TYR A 252 -10.84 13.88 5.09
CA TYR A 252 -9.41 13.65 5.21
C TYR A 252 -9.07 12.86 6.46
N ILE A 253 -7.91 12.19 6.44
CA ILE A 253 -7.33 11.56 7.62
C ILE A 253 -6.69 12.63 8.50
N ASP A 254 -7.15 12.74 9.74
CA ASP A 254 -6.46 13.47 10.81
C ASP A 254 -5.90 12.49 11.84
N VAL A 255 -5.04 13.00 12.71
CA VAL A 255 -4.48 12.22 13.83
C VAL A 255 -5.01 12.79 15.14
N TYR A 256 -5.49 11.92 16.02
CA TYR A 256 -5.94 12.25 17.36
C TYR A 256 -5.00 11.62 18.39
N GLU A 257 -4.51 12.42 19.33
CA GLU A 257 -3.78 11.95 20.49
C GLU A 257 -4.75 11.61 21.62
N VAL A 258 -4.74 10.35 22.04
CA VAL A 258 -5.66 9.79 23.03
C VAL A 258 -5.42 10.40 24.40
N LYS A 259 -6.48 10.91 25.02
CA LYS A 259 -6.43 11.53 26.36
C LYS A 259 -6.77 10.51 27.44
N LYS A 260 -6.38 10.82 28.67
CA LYS A 260 -6.75 9.99 29.83
C LYS A 260 -8.27 9.90 29.95
N GLY A 261 -8.80 8.67 29.94
CA GLY A 261 -10.22 8.38 30.05
C GLY A 261 -10.96 8.27 28.71
N ASP A 262 -10.28 8.53 27.58
CA ASP A 262 -10.88 8.35 26.26
C ASP A 262 -11.15 6.86 25.98
N THR A 263 -12.36 6.58 25.50
CA THR A 263 -12.75 5.35 24.81
C THR A 263 -12.97 5.64 23.32
N PHE A 264 -12.95 4.63 22.46
CA PHE A 264 -13.30 4.82 21.03
C PHE A 264 -14.65 5.53 20.86
N GLN A 265 -15.64 5.15 21.67
CA GLN A 265 -16.97 5.75 21.66
C GLN A 265 -16.94 7.24 22.05
N SER A 266 -16.21 7.59 23.10
CA SER A 266 -16.08 8.99 23.52
C SER A 266 -15.37 9.86 22.48
N ILE A 267 -14.38 9.29 21.78
CA ILE A 267 -13.65 9.98 20.70
C ILE A 267 -14.59 10.17 19.50
N ALA A 268 -15.35 9.13 19.11
CA ALA A 268 -16.29 9.19 18.01
C ALA A 268 -17.37 10.25 18.24
N GLU A 269 -17.98 10.28 19.42
CA GLU A 269 -18.97 11.29 19.80
C GLU A 269 -18.38 12.70 19.76
N LYS A 270 -17.20 12.89 20.39
CA LYS A 270 -16.59 14.22 20.55
C LYS A 270 -16.00 14.79 19.27
N GLU A 271 -15.28 13.96 18.52
CA GLU A 271 -14.49 14.41 17.37
C GLU A 271 -15.24 14.26 16.05
N LEU A 272 -16.19 13.33 15.97
CA LEU A 272 -16.96 13.01 14.76
C LEU A 272 -18.46 13.31 14.90
N GLY A 273 -18.95 13.65 16.10
CA GLY A 273 -20.36 13.94 16.37
C GLY A 273 -21.27 12.72 16.32
N ASP A 274 -20.70 11.51 16.33
CA ASP A 274 -21.44 10.26 16.15
C ASP A 274 -20.73 9.09 16.84
N LYS A 275 -21.24 8.69 18.00
CA LYS A 275 -20.76 7.51 18.74
C LYS A 275 -20.76 6.20 17.96
N GLN A 276 -21.53 6.06 16.87
CA GLN A 276 -21.58 4.82 16.07
C GLN A 276 -20.32 4.63 15.21
N LYS A 277 -19.48 5.66 15.09
CA LYS A 277 -18.21 5.60 14.35
C LYS A 277 -17.03 5.09 15.18
N ASP A 278 -17.27 4.64 16.41
CA ASP A 278 -16.24 4.09 17.28
C ASP A 278 -15.58 2.85 16.66
N LEU A 279 -16.40 2.03 16.02
CA LEU A 279 -15.97 0.85 15.30
C LEU A 279 -15.05 1.21 14.13
N ASP A 280 -15.43 2.20 13.30
CA ASP A 280 -14.63 2.70 12.19
C ASP A 280 -13.25 3.18 12.65
N ILE A 281 -13.19 3.92 13.77
CA ILE A 281 -11.92 4.36 14.37
C ILE A 281 -11.08 3.15 14.76
N SER A 282 -11.65 2.16 15.44
CA SER A 282 -10.91 0.97 15.89
C SER A 282 -10.32 0.19 14.69
N VAL A 283 -11.12 -0.04 13.65
CA VAL A 283 -10.73 -0.81 12.46
C VAL A 283 -9.66 -0.12 11.67
N MET A 284 -9.86 1.18 11.39
CA MET A 284 -8.90 1.97 10.65
C MET A 284 -7.52 1.96 11.33
N ASN A 285 -7.50 1.86 12.66
CA ASN A 285 -6.28 1.80 13.46
C ASN A 285 -5.74 0.38 13.71
N GLY A 286 -6.27 -0.64 13.04
CA GLY A 286 -5.79 -2.01 13.22
C GLY A 286 -6.07 -2.58 14.62
N ARG A 287 -7.09 -2.06 15.32
CA ARG A 287 -7.45 -2.47 16.69
C ARG A 287 -8.61 -3.46 16.69
N LYS A 288 -8.65 -4.33 17.70
CA LYS A 288 -9.75 -5.28 17.89
C LYS A 288 -10.98 -4.51 18.40
N GLU A 289 -12.17 -4.96 18.05
CA GLU A 289 -13.45 -4.37 18.48
C GLU A 289 -13.55 -4.27 20.01
N SER A 290 -13.05 -5.28 20.72
CA SER A 290 -13.05 -5.33 22.18
C SER A 290 -11.95 -4.50 22.85
N SER A 291 -11.05 -3.90 22.09
CA SER A 291 -9.94 -3.12 22.65
C SER A 291 -10.33 -1.67 22.90
N GLN A 292 -9.59 -0.99 23.77
CA GLN A 292 -9.70 0.45 24.00
C GLN A 292 -8.35 1.13 23.75
N PRO A 293 -8.33 2.41 23.36
CA PRO A 293 -7.10 3.14 23.12
C PRO A 293 -6.40 3.47 24.44
N LYS A 294 -5.07 3.63 24.39
CA LYS A 294 -4.27 4.00 25.57
C LYS A 294 -3.93 5.49 25.55
N PRO A 295 -3.90 6.19 26.70
CA PRO A 295 -3.50 7.59 26.74
C PRO A 295 -2.11 7.80 26.11
N GLY A 296 -1.98 8.84 25.28
CA GLY A 296 -0.78 9.17 24.50
C GLY A 296 -0.68 8.43 23.16
N GLU A 297 -1.55 7.47 22.87
CA GLU A 297 -1.58 6.78 21.57
C GLU A 297 -2.10 7.71 20.47
N LEU A 298 -1.53 7.58 19.26
CA LEU A 298 -2.01 8.27 18.07
C LEU A 298 -2.97 7.39 17.27
N LEU A 299 -4.14 7.95 16.97
CA LEU A 299 -5.19 7.31 16.18
C LEU A 299 -5.52 8.11 14.93
N LYS A 300 -5.65 7.41 13.80
CA LYS A 300 -6.30 7.95 12.61
C LYS A 300 -7.78 8.17 12.89
N ILE A 301 -8.29 9.33 12.50
CA ILE A 301 -9.72 9.64 12.49
C ILE A 301 -10.08 10.32 11.16
N VAL A 302 -11.33 10.15 10.71
CA VAL A 302 -11.80 10.75 9.46
C VAL A 302 -12.59 12.02 9.77
N ARG A 303 -12.11 13.18 9.33
CA ARG A 303 -12.82 14.45 9.50
C ARG A 303 -13.43 14.94 8.20
N GLU A 304 -14.56 15.62 8.30
CA GLU A 304 -15.16 16.34 7.17
C GLU A 304 -14.45 17.68 6.93
N GLY A 305 -14.45 18.12 5.67
CA GLY A 305 -13.90 19.39 5.22
C GLY A 305 -12.56 19.27 4.49
N LYS A 306 -11.85 20.40 4.41
CA LYS A 306 -10.48 20.46 3.88
C LYS A 306 -9.51 20.56 5.04
N PHE A 307 -8.45 19.75 5.01
CA PHE A 307 -7.39 19.82 6.00
C PHE A 307 -6.77 21.22 5.99
N LYS A 308 -6.58 21.79 7.19
CA LYS A 308 -5.80 23.00 7.40
C LYS A 308 -4.56 22.63 8.21
N LYS A 309 -3.39 23.06 7.73
CA LYS A 309 -2.08 22.71 8.29
C LYS A 309 -1.70 23.60 9.49
N ASP A 310 -2.69 24.07 10.24
CA ASP A 310 -2.60 25.09 11.29
C ASP A 310 -2.47 24.52 12.71
N LYS A 311 -2.71 23.22 12.91
CA LYS A 311 -2.43 22.51 14.17
C LYS A 311 -1.18 21.65 13.99
N PHE A 312 -0.04 21.97 14.59
CA PHE A 312 1.09 21.04 14.67
C PHE A 312 0.88 20.08 15.84
N LEU A 313 0.62 18.79 15.56
CA LEU A 313 0.84 17.77 16.59
C LEU A 313 2.35 17.64 16.76
N HIS A 314 2.84 17.98 17.96
CA HIS A 314 4.24 17.74 18.32
C HIS A 314 4.39 16.26 18.65
N ILE A 315 4.55 15.45 17.60
CA ILE A 315 4.73 14.01 17.73
C ILE A 315 6.22 13.78 18.03
N LYS A 316 6.52 13.09 19.13
CA LYS A 316 7.90 12.70 19.44
C LYS A 316 8.39 11.76 18.32
N PRO A 317 9.61 11.95 17.79
CA PRO A 317 10.15 11.03 16.80
C PRO A 317 10.27 9.63 17.40
N ASP A 318 9.86 8.64 16.60
CA ASP A 318 9.99 7.22 16.96
C ASP A 318 11.49 6.89 17.06
N THR A 319 11.95 6.44 18.22
CA THR A 319 13.39 6.27 18.55
C THR A 319 14.05 5.05 17.89
N GLY A 320 13.43 4.50 16.84
CA GLY A 320 14.00 3.42 16.03
C GLY A 320 15.33 3.84 15.40
N ARG A 321 16.18 2.86 15.05
CA ARG A 321 17.50 3.13 14.44
C ARG A 321 17.30 3.85 13.11
N ASP A 322 17.39 5.17 13.14
CA ASP A 322 17.28 6.04 11.98
C ASP A 322 18.56 5.89 11.12
N SER A 323 18.63 4.76 10.41
CA SER A 323 19.73 4.47 9.49
C SER A 323 19.43 5.13 8.14
N GLY A 324 19.77 6.42 8.04
CA GLY A 324 20.32 6.95 6.79
C GLY A 324 19.36 7.46 5.70
N LEU A 325 18.22 8.06 6.03
CA LEU A 325 17.43 8.80 5.01
C LEU A 325 17.97 10.19 4.64
N ASN A 326 19.11 10.62 5.22
CA ASN A 326 19.83 11.81 4.76
C ASN A 326 20.91 11.41 3.73
N SER A 327 20.49 11.13 2.49
CA SER A 327 21.40 11.25 1.34
C SER A 327 21.18 12.61 0.68
N ASN A 328 22.00 13.58 1.09
CA ASN A 328 22.23 14.78 0.30
C ASN A 328 22.79 14.35 -1.06
N PRO A 329 22.23 14.81 -2.20
CA PRO A 329 22.92 14.63 -3.47
C PRO A 329 24.15 15.55 -3.48
N LYS A 330 25.34 14.96 -3.65
CA LYS A 330 26.50 15.66 -4.21
C LYS A 330 26.65 15.26 -5.66
#